data_AF-A0A932Y627-F1
#
_entry.id   AF-A0A932Y627-F1
#
_cell.length_a   1.000
_cell.length_b   1.000
_cell.length_c   1.000
_cell.angle_alpha   90.00
_cell.angle_beta   90.00
_cell.angle_gamma   90.00
#
_symmetry.space_group_name_H-M   'P 1'
#
loop_
_entity.id
_entity.type
_entity.pdbx_description
1 polymer ?
#
loop_
_entity_poly.entity_id
_entity_poly.type
_entity_poly.pdbx_seq_one_letter_code
_entity_poly.pdbx_strand_id
1 'polypeptide(L)' 'MAKSKQKKVVHHLIRLGKSSLSVVLPANLARSLGWKKNQRVVVKRVPRGILVKDAMTKHR' A
#
# COMPACT_ATOMS: atom_id res chain seq x y z
N MET A 1 11.44 -10.32 30.16
CA MET A 1 10.42 -10.64 29.14
C MET A 1 10.96 -10.24 27.76
N ALA A 2 11.29 -11.21 26.89
CA ALA A 2 11.87 -10.94 25.59
C ALA A 2 10.83 -10.29 24.65
N LYS A 3 11.14 -9.12 24.08
CA LYS A 3 10.29 -8.48 23.06
C LYS A 3 10.24 -9.37 21.81
N SER A 4 9.05 -9.89 21.51
CA SER A 4 8.77 -10.61 20.27
C SER A 4 9.21 -9.77 19.06
N LYS A 5 10.14 -10.30 18.28
CA LYS A 5 10.66 -9.65 17.06
C LYS A 5 9.56 -9.72 16.00
N GLN A 6 8.78 -8.65 15.84
CA GLN A 6 7.72 -8.61 14.82
C GLN A 6 8.32 -8.96 13.45
N LYS A 7 7.88 -10.08 12.86
CA LYS A 7 8.24 -10.47 11.50
C LYS A 7 7.77 -9.36 10.55
N LYS A 8 8.71 -8.73 9.86
CA LYS A 8 8.39 -7.78 8.78
C LYS A 8 7.76 -8.57 7.66
N VAL A 9 6.50 -8.29 7.34
CA VAL A 9 5.81 -8.90 6.21
C VAL A 9 6.42 -8.29 4.94
N VAL A 10 7.16 -9.11 4.19
CA VAL A 10 7.77 -8.71 2.91
C VAL A 10 6.79 -9.06 1.79
N HIS A 11 6.44 -8.07 0.97
CA HIS A 11 5.60 -8.26 -0.20
C HIS A 11 6.43 -8.12 -1.48
N HIS A 12 6.02 -8.82 -2.54
CA HIS A 12 6.68 -8.77 -3.83
C HIS A 12 6.22 -7.55 -4.64
N LEU A 13 7.18 -6.93 -5.32
CA LEU A 13 6.93 -5.94 -6.36
C LEU A 13 6.72 -6.67 -7.69
N ILE A 14 5.55 -6.47 -8.29
CA ILE A 14 5.18 -7.07 -9.57
C ILE A 14 5.27 -5.99 -10.64
N ARG A 15 5.76 -6.35 -11.83
CA ARG A 15 5.74 -5.45 -12.98
C ARG A 15 4.32 -5.34 -13.53
N LEU A 16 3.82 -4.12 -13.65
CA LEU A 16 2.54 -3.81 -14.28
C LEU A 16 2.78 -3.08 -15.60
N GLY A 17 2.57 -3.79 -16.71
CA GLY A 17 2.80 -3.25 -18.06
C GLY A 17 4.28 -2.95 -18.35
N LYS A 18 4.53 -1.96 -19.21
CA LYS A 18 5.89 -1.67 -19.70
C LYS A 18 6.74 -0.87 -18.72
N SER A 19 6.15 0.07 -17.98
CA SER A 19 6.88 1.06 -17.19
C SER A 19 6.52 1.10 -15.69
N SER A 20 5.50 0.39 -15.26
CA SER A 20 4.98 0.51 -13.88
C SER A 20 5.25 -0.73 -13.03
N LEU A 21 5.25 -0.52 -11.72
CA LEU A 21 5.36 -1.57 -10.71
C LEU A 21 4.15 -1.50 -9.76
N SER A 22 3.69 -2.64 -9.29
CA SER A 22 2.61 -2.78 -8.32
C SER A 22 3.07 -3.57 -7.10
N VAL A 23 2.53 -3.22 -5.93
CA VAL A 23 2.69 -3.98 -4.69
C VAL A 23 1.39 -4.70 -4.42
N VAL A 24 1.45 -6.00 -4.19
CA VAL A 24 0.27 -6.78 -3.81
C VAL A 24 -0.04 -6.49 -2.34
N LEU A 25 -1.15 -5.80 -2.10
CA LEU A 25 -1.67 -5.58 -0.76
C LEU A 25 -2.63 -6.73 -0.40
N PRO A 26 -2.49 -7.35 0.78
CA PRO A 26 -3.47 -8.31 1.27
C PRO A 26 -4.88 -7.71 1.32
N ALA A 27 -5.89 -8.47 0.90
CA ALA A 27 -7.27 -8.00 0.86
C ALA A 27 -7.79 -7.51 2.22
N ASN A 28 -7.37 -8.17 3.31
CA ASN A 28 -7.75 -7.78 4.68
C ASN A 28 -7.21 -6.39 5.05
N LEU A 29 -5.99 -6.06 4.64
CA LEU A 29 -5.37 -4.75 4.88
C LEU A 29 -6.06 -3.65 4.08
N ALA A 30 -6.38 -3.91 2.81
CA ALA A 30 -7.13 -2.97 2.00
C ALA A 30 -8.52 -2.70 2.59
N ARG A 31 -9.22 -3.75 3.06
CA ARG A 31 -10.53 -3.63 3.72
C ARG A 31 -10.46 -2.89 5.05
N SER A 32 -9.45 -3.16 5.89
CA SER A 32 -9.29 -2.46 7.17
C SER A 32 -9.03 -0.96 7.00
N LEU A 33 -8.43 -0.56 5.87
CA LEU A 33 -8.25 0.84 5.49
C LEU A 33 -9.51 1.46 4.86
N GLY A 34 -10.59 0.69 4.67
CA GLY A 34 -11.81 1.14 4.00
C GLY A 34 -11.62 1.40 2.50
N TRP A 35 -10.53 0.93 1.89
CA TRP A 35 -10.23 1.19 0.49
C TRP A 35 -11.13 0.36 -0.43
N LYS A 36 -11.61 1.02 -1.49
CA LYS A 36 -12.45 0.39 -2.52
C LYS A 36 -11.63 0.06 -3.76
N LYS A 37 -12.19 -0.75 -4.64
CA LYS A 37 -11.60 -1.04 -5.96
C LYS A 37 -11.45 0.28 -6.74
N ASN A 38 -10.27 0.47 -7.35
CA ASN A 38 -9.92 1.67 -8.13
C ASN A 38 -9.99 3.00 -7.33
N GLN A 39 -9.86 2.94 -6.00
CA GLN A 39 -9.75 4.13 -5.16
C GLN A 39 -8.56 4.99 -5.59
N ARG A 40 -8.75 6.31 -5.63
CA ARG A 40 -7.67 7.28 -5.83
C ARG A 40 -6.82 7.38 -4.57
N VAL A 41 -5.51 7.25 -4.72
CA VAL A 41 -4.55 7.36 -3.62
C VAL A 41 -3.46 8.37 -3.94
N VAL A 42 -2.93 9.00 -2.91
CA VAL A 42 -1.75 9.86 -2.99
C VAL A 42 -0.54 9.07 -2.54
N VAL A 43 0.48 9.01 -3.40
CA VAL A 43 1.76 8.39 -3.09
C VAL A 43 2.78 9.48 -2.77
N LYS A 44 3.38 9.42 -1.58
CA LYS A 44 4.46 10.33 -1.17
C LYS A 44 5.75 9.56 -0.95
N ARG A 45 6.87 10.09 -1.45
CA ARG A 45 8.19 9.53 -1.17
C ARG A 45 8.59 9.86 0.27
N VAL A 46 9.11 8.88 0.99
CA VAL A 46 9.69 9.03 2.34
C VAL A 46 11.06 8.35 2.38
N PRO A 47 11.92 8.65 3.37
CA PRO A 47 13.20 7.96 3.49
C PRO A 47 13.01 6.44 3.47
N ARG A 48 13.68 5.78 2.52
CA ARG A 48 13.65 4.32 2.33
C ARG A 48 12.28 3.71 1.99
N GLY A 49 11.32 4.50 1.50
CA GLY A 49 9.99 3.95 1.21
C GLY A 49 9.05 4.88 0.46
N ILE A 50 7.78 4.46 0.40
CA ILE A 50 6.67 5.27 -0.07
C ILE A 50 5.55 5.18 0.96
N LEU A 51 4.81 6.27 1.11
CA LEU A 51 3.61 6.34 1.91
C LEU A 51 2.43 6.49 0.98
N VAL A 52 1.49 5.55 1.06
CA VAL A 52 0.25 5.56 0.28
C VAL A 52 -0.89 6.00 1.19
N LYS A 53 -1.55 7.08 0.86
CA LYS A 53 -2.71 7.61 1.60
C LYS A 53 -3.93 7.67 0.69
N ASP A 54 -5.12 7.56 1.28
CA ASP A 54 -6.35 7.88 0.55
C ASP A 54 -6.30 9.34 0.09
N ALA A 55 -6.69 9.59 -1.16
CA ALA A 55 -6.73 10.93 -1.73
C ALA A 55 -7.89 11.78 -1.20
N MET A 56 -8.83 11.17 -0.46
CA MET A 56 -10.00 11.81 0.17
C MET A 56 -10.82 12.71 -0.79
N THR A 57 -10.65 12.51 -2.10
CA THR A 57 -11.27 13.35 -3.10
C THR A 57 -12.68 12.81 -3.32
N LYS A 58 -13.71 13.61 -3.01
CA LYS A 58 -15.07 13.30 -3.47
C LYS A 58 -15.00 13.19 -5.00
N HIS A 59 -15.55 12.12 -5.57
CA HIS A 59 -15.92 12.11 -6.98
C HIS A 59 -16.80 13.36 -7.19
N ARG A 60 -16.29 14.34 -7.93
CA ARG A 60 -17.04 15.50 -8.38
C ARG A 60 -17.62 15.18 -9.75
#